data_AF-A0A447S0C5-F1
#
_entry.id   AF-A0A447S0C5-F1
#
_cell.length_a   1.000
_cell.length_b   1.000
_cell.length_c   1.000
_cell.angle_alpha   90.00
_cell.angle_beta   90.00
_cell.angle_gamma   90.00
#
_symmetry.space_group_name_H-M   'P 1'
#
loop_
_entity.id
_entity.type
_entity.pdbx_description
1 polymer ?
#
loop_
_entity_poly.entity_id
_entity_poly.type
_entity_poly.pdbx_seq_one_letter_code
_entity_poly.pdbx_strand_id
1 'polypeptide(L)'
;MLQRSETTAVFQLESRGMKDLIKRLQPDCFEDMIALVALFRPGPLQSGMVDNFIDRKHGREEISYPDVQWQHESLKPVLEPTYGIILYQEQVMQIAQVLSGYTLGGADMLRRAMGKKKPEEMAKQRSIFEDGAKKNGIDGELAMKIFDLVEKFAGYGFNKSHSAAYALVSYQTLWLKAHYPAEFMAAVMTADMDNTEKVVGLVDECWRMGLKILPPDINSGLYHFHVNDDGEIVYGIGAIKGVGEGPIEAIIEARNNGGYFRELFDLCARTRY
;
A
#
# COMPACT_ATOMS: atom_id res chain seq x y z
N MET A 1 2.92 -5.70 13.42
CA MET A 1 3.86 -5.86 12.30
C MET A 1 4.02 -4.57 11.51
N LEU A 2 2.96 -4.02 10.90
CA LEU A 2 3.06 -2.78 10.10
C LEU A 2 3.69 -1.61 10.85
N GLN A 3 3.21 -1.29 12.06
CA GLN A 3 3.76 -0.22 12.92
C GLN A 3 5.25 -0.41 13.32
N ARG A 4 5.78 -1.63 13.22
CA ARG A 4 7.22 -1.93 13.42
C ARG A 4 8.06 -1.76 12.15
N SER A 5 7.44 -1.31 11.04
CA SER A 5 8.04 -1.16 9.72
C SER A 5 8.64 -2.46 9.14
N GLU A 6 8.10 -3.61 9.54
CA GLU A 6 8.48 -4.96 9.09
C GLU A 6 7.86 -5.30 7.70
N THR A 7 8.01 -4.39 6.74
CA THR A 7 7.28 -4.42 5.45
C THR A 7 8.09 -4.94 4.27
N THR A 8 9.24 -5.59 4.47
CA THR A 8 9.89 -6.35 3.39
C THR A 8 8.91 -7.40 2.86
N ALA A 9 8.81 -7.57 1.54
CA ALA A 9 7.85 -8.42 0.84
C ALA A 9 6.36 -8.02 1.02
N VAL A 10 6.06 -6.90 1.68
CA VAL A 10 4.68 -6.38 1.77
C VAL A 10 4.45 -5.42 0.62
N PHE A 11 3.55 -5.79 -0.29
CA PHE A 11 3.30 -5.09 -1.54
C PHE A 11 3.14 -3.57 -1.36
N GLN A 12 3.82 -2.79 -2.20
CA GLN A 12 3.95 -1.32 -2.17
C GLN A 12 4.64 -0.69 -0.96
N LEU A 13 4.81 -1.42 0.15
CA LEU A 13 5.26 -0.84 1.43
C LEU A 13 6.74 -1.11 1.75
N GLU A 14 7.50 -1.62 0.80
CA GLU A 14 8.85 -2.18 1.04
C GLU A 14 9.97 -1.15 1.04
N SER A 15 9.78 -0.02 0.34
CA SER A 15 10.83 0.98 0.15
C SER A 15 11.27 1.62 1.46
N ARG A 16 12.55 2.00 1.55
CA ARG A 16 13.11 2.64 2.75
C ARG A 16 12.31 3.89 3.17
N GLY A 17 12.01 4.78 2.22
CA GLY A 17 11.25 5.98 2.53
C GLY A 17 9.82 5.69 3.00
N MET A 18 9.19 4.63 2.46
CA MET A 18 7.87 4.20 2.95
C MET A 18 7.96 3.61 4.36
N LYS A 19 8.99 2.82 4.68
CA LYS A 19 9.24 2.32 6.04
C LYS A 19 9.44 3.45 7.05
N ASP A 20 10.13 4.52 6.65
CA ASP A 20 10.29 5.73 7.46
C ASP A 20 8.96 6.47 7.67
N LEU A 21 8.13 6.59 6.62
CA LEU A 21 6.79 7.16 6.74
C LEU A 21 5.90 6.34 7.68
N ILE A 22 5.87 5.02 7.52
CA ILE A 22 5.10 4.10 8.38
C ILE A 22 5.52 4.24 9.85
N LYS A 23 6.83 4.33 10.11
CA LYS A 23 7.36 4.51 11.46
C LYS A 23 6.85 5.80 12.10
N ARG A 24 6.79 6.89 11.33
CA ARG A 24 6.29 8.19 11.81
C ARG A 24 4.77 8.23 11.93
N LEU A 25 4.05 7.60 10.99
CA LEU A 25 2.59 7.62 10.91
C LEU A 25 1.91 6.67 11.90
N GLN A 26 2.53 5.53 12.22
CA GLN A 26 1.96 4.49 13.07
C GLN A 26 0.52 4.07 12.65
N PRO A 27 0.33 3.62 11.40
CA PRO A 27 -0.99 3.24 10.88
C PRO A 27 -1.61 2.10 11.71
N ASP A 28 -2.80 2.33 12.25
CA ASP A 28 -3.53 1.41 13.14
C ASP A 28 -4.90 1.01 12.59
N CYS A 29 -5.29 1.54 11.43
CA CYS A 29 -6.50 1.18 10.72
C CYS A 29 -6.28 1.04 9.21
N PHE A 30 -7.25 0.45 8.51
CA PHE A 30 -7.16 0.28 7.06
C PHE A 30 -7.17 1.61 6.31
N GLU A 31 -7.89 2.63 6.79
CA GLU A 31 -7.91 3.97 6.17
C GLU A 31 -6.52 4.62 6.14
N ASP A 32 -5.69 4.42 7.17
CA ASP A 32 -4.29 4.89 7.13
C ASP A 32 -3.47 4.19 6.04
N MET A 33 -3.75 2.90 5.79
CA MET A 33 -3.08 2.17 4.71
C MET A 33 -3.45 2.75 3.34
N ILE A 34 -4.72 3.13 3.16
CA ILE A 34 -5.18 3.85 1.97
C ILE A 34 -4.48 5.21 1.86
N ALA A 35 -4.20 5.88 2.99
CA ALA A 35 -3.53 7.17 3.03
C ALA A 35 -2.02 7.09 2.73
N LEU A 36 -1.32 6.02 3.12
CA LEU A 36 0.14 5.86 2.90
C LEU A 36 0.54 6.10 1.43
N VAL A 37 -0.18 5.50 0.49
CA VAL A 37 0.10 5.63 -0.95
C VAL A 37 -0.18 7.06 -1.45
N ALA A 38 -1.21 7.72 -0.91
CA ALA A 38 -1.55 9.10 -1.27
C ALA A 38 -0.54 10.11 -0.69
N LEU A 39 -0.02 9.86 0.51
CA LEU A 39 0.93 10.71 1.24
C LEU A 39 2.37 10.55 0.74
N PHE A 40 2.79 9.35 0.33
CA PHE A 40 4.16 9.08 -0.11
C PHE A 40 4.42 9.52 -1.56
N ARG A 41 4.26 10.82 -1.81
CA ARG A 41 4.51 11.46 -3.12
C ARG A 41 5.23 12.80 -2.91
N PRO A 42 6.00 13.28 -3.91
CA PRO A 42 6.78 14.52 -3.77
C PRO A 42 5.95 15.75 -3.34
N GLY A 43 4.74 15.93 -3.89
CA GLY A 43 3.89 17.09 -3.58
C GLY A 43 3.45 17.17 -2.11
N PRO A 44 2.77 16.15 -1.56
CA PRO A 44 2.42 16.09 -0.14
C PRO A 44 3.62 16.22 0.80
N LEU A 45 4.75 15.57 0.48
CA LEU A 45 5.97 15.63 1.31
C LEU A 45 6.58 17.04 1.36
N GLN A 46 6.57 17.77 0.25
CA GLN A 46 7.16 19.12 0.16
C GLN A 46 6.24 20.23 0.70
N SER A 47 4.96 19.96 0.87
CA SER A 47 3.97 20.96 1.29
C SER A 47 3.72 20.99 2.81
N GLY A 48 4.37 20.11 3.58
CA GLY A 48 4.08 19.92 5.01
C GLY A 48 2.78 19.15 5.29
N MET A 49 2.03 18.75 4.25
CA MET A 49 0.76 18.01 4.40
C MET A 49 0.95 16.69 5.16
N VAL A 50 2.05 15.98 4.90
CA VAL A 50 2.36 14.71 5.58
C VAL A 50 2.60 14.93 7.08
N ASP A 51 3.25 16.03 7.44
CA ASP A 51 3.55 16.36 8.84
C ASP A 51 2.25 16.69 9.57
N ASN A 52 1.39 17.55 9.00
CA ASN A 52 0.08 17.88 9.56
C ASN A 52 -0.81 16.63 9.72
N PHE A 53 -0.82 15.71 8.76
CA PHE A 53 -1.58 14.46 8.86
C PHE A 53 -1.13 13.63 10.07
N ILE A 54 0.19 13.49 10.25
CA ILE A 54 0.80 12.72 11.34
C ILE A 54 0.64 13.43 12.69
N ASP A 55 0.66 14.75 12.72
CA ASP A 55 0.48 15.55 13.94
C ASP A 55 -0.96 15.55 14.41
N ARG A 56 -1.93 15.71 13.51
CA ARG A 56 -3.36 15.59 13.82
C ARG A 56 -3.75 14.19 14.27
N LYS A 57 -3.27 13.14 13.58
CA LYS A 57 -3.50 11.73 13.99
C LYS A 57 -3.05 11.48 15.42
N HIS A 58 -1.90 12.05 15.81
CA HIS A 58 -1.30 11.82 17.12
C HIS A 58 -1.65 12.89 18.16
N GLY A 59 -2.58 13.79 17.88
CA GLY A 59 -3.02 14.84 18.81
C GLY A 59 -1.97 15.90 19.13
N ARG A 60 -0.93 16.06 18.29
CA ARG A 60 0.04 17.16 18.38
C ARG A 60 -0.48 18.44 17.72
N GLU A 61 -1.46 18.31 16.84
CA GLU A 61 -2.25 19.40 16.25
C GLU A 61 -3.75 19.06 16.42
N GLU A 62 -4.58 20.07 16.67
CA GLU A 62 -6.02 19.89 16.77
C GLU A 62 -6.64 19.61 15.38
N ILE A 63 -7.57 18.65 15.33
CA ILE A 63 -8.26 18.31 14.08
C ILE A 63 -9.21 19.45 13.69
N SER A 64 -9.01 19.99 12.50
CA SER A 64 -9.88 21.00 11.88
C SER A 64 -10.42 20.51 10.54
N TYR A 65 -11.57 21.02 10.10
CA TYR A 65 -12.27 20.52 8.91
C TYR A 65 -12.43 21.56 7.79
N PRO A 66 -11.39 21.85 6.97
CA PRO A 66 -10.03 21.31 7.03
C PRO A 66 -9.01 22.19 7.79
N ASP A 67 -9.33 23.46 8.01
CA ASP A 67 -8.40 24.50 8.51
C ASP A 67 -8.93 25.14 9.80
N VAL A 68 -8.03 25.60 10.67
CA VAL A 68 -8.38 26.17 11.98
C VAL A 68 -9.34 27.36 11.85
N GLN A 69 -9.13 28.22 10.84
CA GLN A 69 -9.95 29.40 10.58
C GLN A 69 -11.09 29.10 9.61
N TRP A 70 -10.80 28.32 8.56
CA TRP A 70 -11.73 28.10 7.46
C TRP A 70 -12.26 26.66 7.48
N GLN A 71 -13.17 26.39 8.41
CA GLN A 71 -13.80 25.08 8.59
C GLN A 71 -15.30 25.16 8.79
N HIS A 72 -15.97 24.03 8.56
CA HIS A 72 -17.40 23.88 8.81
C HIS A 72 -17.72 22.48 9.35
N GLU A 73 -18.53 22.37 10.40
CA GLU A 73 -18.81 21.11 11.11
C GLU A 73 -19.40 20.03 10.20
N SER A 74 -20.19 20.42 9.19
CA SER A 74 -20.77 19.48 8.23
C SER A 74 -19.72 18.70 7.42
N LEU A 75 -18.47 19.18 7.38
CA LEU A 75 -17.37 18.48 6.70
C LEU A 75 -16.74 17.38 7.55
N LYS A 76 -17.05 17.32 8.85
CA LYS A 76 -16.51 16.30 9.75
C LYS A 76 -16.68 14.87 9.20
N PRO A 77 -17.88 14.41 8.78
CA PRO A 77 -18.03 13.05 8.26
C PRO A 77 -17.21 12.76 7.00
N VAL A 78 -16.89 13.79 6.21
CA VAL A 78 -16.13 13.66 4.95
C VAL A 78 -14.62 13.56 5.21
N LEU A 79 -14.15 14.29 6.22
CA LEU A 79 -12.73 14.51 6.47
C LEU A 79 -12.20 13.81 7.73
N GLU A 80 -13.07 13.26 8.57
CA GLU A 80 -12.70 12.51 9.78
C GLU A 80 -11.74 11.35 9.51
N PRO A 81 -11.93 10.50 8.48
CA PRO A 81 -11.00 9.40 8.18
C PRO A 81 -9.59 9.86 7.78
N THR A 82 -9.41 11.13 7.43
CA THR A 82 -8.12 11.72 7.04
C THR A 82 -7.69 12.84 8.00
N TYR A 83 -8.21 12.82 9.22
CA TYR A 83 -7.85 13.75 10.29
C TYR A 83 -8.03 15.23 9.87
N GLY A 84 -9.08 15.52 9.10
CA GLY A 84 -9.36 16.87 8.65
C GLY A 84 -8.61 17.30 7.37
N ILE A 85 -7.69 16.47 6.86
CA ILE A 85 -6.90 16.81 5.68
C ILE A 85 -7.64 16.40 4.40
N ILE A 86 -7.72 17.31 3.42
CA ILE A 86 -8.26 16.98 2.09
C ILE A 86 -7.18 16.20 1.32
N LEU A 87 -7.32 14.88 1.30
CA LEU A 87 -6.33 13.96 0.70
C LEU A 87 -6.82 13.37 -0.62
N TYR A 88 -8.14 13.16 -0.73
CA TYR A 88 -8.74 12.42 -1.84
C TYR A 88 -9.57 13.28 -2.78
N GLN A 89 -9.63 12.88 -4.04
CA GLN A 89 -10.50 13.46 -5.07
C GLN A 89 -11.98 13.34 -4.69
N GLU A 90 -12.35 12.22 -4.09
CA GLU A 90 -13.70 11.94 -3.63
C GLU A 90 -14.12 12.88 -2.48
N GLN A 91 -13.17 13.29 -1.62
CA GLN A 91 -13.44 14.29 -0.58
C GLN A 91 -13.73 15.67 -1.17
N VAL A 92 -13.01 16.08 -2.22
CA VAL A 92 -13.31 17.31 -2.97
C VAL A 92 -14.76 17.30 -3.48
N MET A 93 -15.18 16.16 -4.02
CA MET A 93 -16.55 15.99 -4.51
C MET A 93 -17.59 16.05 -3.39
N GLN A 94 -17.33 15.36 -2.27
CA GLN A 94 -18.23 15.33 -1.11
C GLN A 94 -18.33 16.70 -0.41
N ILE A 95 -17.24 17.46 -0.33
CA ILE A 95 -17.26 18.83 0.20
C ILE A 95 -18.23 19.70 -0.60
N ALA A 96 -18.17 19.65 -1.94
CA ALA A 96 -19.07 20.42 -2.80
C ALA A 96 -20.53 19.96 -2.69
N GLN A 97 -20.77 18.66 -2.52
CA GLN A 97 -22.10 18.13 -2.26
C GLN A 97 -22.67 18.65 -0.93
N VAL A 98 -21.89 18.53 0.15
CA VAL A 98 -22.35 18.85 1.51
C VAL A 98 -22.49 20.35 1.72
N LEU A 99 -21.50 21.16 1.32
CA LEU A 99 -21.57 22.61 1.52
C LEU A 99 -22.50 23.27 0.52
N SER A 100 -22.46 22.87 -0.75
CA SER A 100 -23.10 23.64 -1.83
C SER A 100 -24.19 22.91 -2.59
N GLY A 101 -24.60 21.72 -2.13
CA GLY A 101 -25.75 20.98 -2.70
C GLY A 101 -25.50 20.42 -4.10
N TYR A 102 -24.23 20.22 -4.49
CA TYR A 102 -23.91 19.61 -5.78
C TYR A 102 -24.44 18.18 -5.87
N THR A 103 -24.91 17.77 -7.05
CA THR A 103 -25.03 16.34 -7.36
C THR A 103 -23.63 15.74 -7.49
N LEU A 104 -23.46 14.43 -7.24
CA LEU A 104 -22.16 13.78 -7.39
C LEU A 104 -21.57 13.93 -8.81
N GLY A 105 -22.42 13.92 -9.85
CA GLY A 105 -22.00 14.19 -11.23
C GLY A 105 -21.51 15.63 -11.42
N GLY A 106 -22.22 16.62 -10.84
CA GLY A 106 -21.77 18.00 -10.85
C GLY A 106 -20.46 18.19 -10.08
N ALA A 107 -20.27 17.48 -8.97
CA ALA A 107 -19.07 17.54 -8.16
C ALA A 107 -17.84 16.95 -8.89
N ASP A 108 -17.99 15.89 -9.69
CA ASP A 108 -16.91 15.41 -10.56
C ASP A 108 -16.55 16.45 -11.64
N MET A 109 -17.55 17.16 -12.19
CA MET A 109 -17.29 18.25 -13.14
C MET A 109 -16.48 19.38 -12.49
N LEU A 110 -16.79 19.74 -11.24
CA LEU A 110 -15.98 20.69 -10.45
C LEU A 110 -14.54 20.19 -10.27
N ARG A 111 -14.36 18.95 -9.83
CA ARG A 111 -13.04 18.33 -9.66
C ARG A 111 -12.22 18.36 -10.97
N ARG A 112 -12.85 18.06 -12.11
CA ARG A 112 -12.21 18.14 -13.43
C ARG A 112 -11.83 19.58 -13.81
N ALA A 113 -12.68 20.55 -13.47
CA ALA A 113 -12.40 21.97 -13.71
C ALA A 113 -11.17 22.44 -12.91
N MET A 114 -11.08 22.08 -11.62
CA MET A 114 -9.93 22.36 -10.75
C MET A 114 -8.63 21.76 -11.31
N GLY A 115 -8.68 20.54 -11.84
CA GLY A 115 -7.52 19.90 -12.48
C GLY A 115 -7.04 20.61 -13.75
N LYS A 116 -7.96 21.17 -14.55
CA LYS A 116 -7.65 21.89 -15.79
C LYS A 116 -7.23 23.35 -15.57
N LYS A 117 -7.56 23.94 -14.42
CA LYS A 117 -7.24 25.33 -14.03
C LYS A 117 -7.64 26.38 -15.07
N LYS A 118 -8.78 26.19 -15.76
CA LYS A 118 -9.30 27.17 -16.73
C LYS A 118 -10.00 28.31 -15.98
N PRO A 119 -9.54 29.58 -16.09
CA PRO A 119 -10.08 30.68 -15.28
C PRO A 119 -11.59 30.90 -15.43
N GLU A 120 -12.10 30.87 -16.66
CA GLU A 120 -13.52 31.08 -16.94
C GLU A 120 -14.42 30.00 -16.34
N GLU A 121 -13.99 28.74 -16.41
CA GLU A 121 -14.74 27.62 -15.85
C GLU A 121 -14.69 27.64 -14.32
N MET A 122 -13.54 27.99 -13.74
CA MET A 122 -13.41 28.16 -12.30
C MET A 122 -14.26 29.30 -11.77
N ALA A 123 -14.36 30.43 -12.49
CA ALA A 123 -15.23 31.54 -12.11
C ALA A 123 -16.71 31.13 -12.04
N LYS A 124 -17.19 30.36 -13.04
CA LYS A 124 -18.55 29.79 -13.03
C LYS A 124 -18.74 28.86 -11.83
N GLN A 125 -17.79 27.97 -11.58
CA GLN A 125 -17.87 27.04 -10.46
C GLN A 125 -17.85 27.73 -9.09
N ARG A 126 -17.06 28.80 -8.93
CA ARG A 126 -17.04 29.61 -7.71
C ARG A 126 -18.43 30.21 -7.41
N SER A 127 -19.08 30.79 -8.42
CA SER A 127 -20.44 31.34 -8.25
C SER A 127 -21.45 30.26 -7.86
N ILE A 128 -21.41 29.09 -8.51
CA ILE A 128 -22.32 27.98 -8.20
C ILE A 128 -22.08 27.46 -6.77
N PHE A 129 -20.82 27.38 -6.34
CA PHE A 129 -20.45 26.94 -5.00
C PHE A 129 -20.93 27.91 -3.92
N GLU A 130 -20.73 29.21 -4.12
CA GLU A 130 -21.16 30.25 -3.18
C GLU A 130 -22.69 30.30 -3.06
N ASP A 131 -23.40 30.32 -4.19
CA ASP A 131 -24.87 30.35 -4.21
C ASP A 131 -25.46 29.08 -3.58
N GLY A 132 -24.84 27.92 -3.84
CA GLY A 132 -25.19 26.65 -3.21
C GLY A 132 -24.99 26.67 -1.69
N ALA A 133 -23.88 27.22 -1.23
CA ALA A 133 -23.57 27.33 0.20
C ALA A 133 -24.58 28.23 0.92
N LYS A 134 -24.90 29.40 0.34
CA LYS A 134 -25.92 30.30 0.87
C LYS A 134 -27.30 29.65 0.96
N LYS A 135 -27.69 28.84 -0.04
CA LYS A 135 -28.96 28.08 -0.01
C LYS A 135 -29.00 27.03 1.11
N ASN A 136 -27.85 26.50 1.50
CA ASN A 136 -27.72 25.58 2.63
C ASN A 136 -27.53 26.29 3.98
N GLY A 137 -27.66 27.62 4.03
CA GLY A 137 -27.52 28.42 5.25
C GLY A 137 -26.08 28.61 5.72
N ILE A 138 -25.10 28.38 4.85
CA ILE A 138 -23.67 28.57 5.14
C ILE A 138 -23.24 29.95 4.67
N ASP A 139 -22.38 30.60 5.46
CA ASP A 139 -21.81 31.90 5.11
C ASP A 139 -21.03 31.85 3.78
N GLY A 140 -21.31 32.81 2.90
CA GLY A 140 -20.73 32.84 1.56
C GLY A 140 -19.23 33.13 1.58
N GLU A 141 -18.75 33.97 2.48
CA GLU A 141 -17.33 34.30 2.59
C GLU A 141 -16.53 33.09 3.08
N LEU A 142 -17.01 32.42 4.13
CA LEU A 142 -16.44 31.16 4.62
C LEU A 142 -16.42 30.10 3.52
N ALA A 143 -17.51 29.93 2.78
CA ALA A 143 -17.60 28.98 1.68
C ALA A 143 -16.53 29.26 0.61
N MET A 144 -16.30 30.52 0.26
CA MET A 144 -15.28 30.90 -0.70
C MET A 144 -13.85 30.67 -0.19
N LYS A 145 -13.59 30.88 1.11
CA LYS A 145 -12.30 30.53 1.73
C LYS A 145 -12.06 29.03 1.74
N ILE A 146 -13.09 28.22 2.04
CA ILE A 146 -13.00 26.76 1.95
C ILE A 146 -12.77 26.34 0.50
N PHE A 147 -13.43 26.97 -0.48
CA PHE A 147 -13.22 26.69 -1.90
C PHE A 147 -11.77 26.91 -2.31
N ASP A 148 -11.14 28.02 -1.88
CA ASP A 148 -9.73 28.30 -2.17
C ASP A 148 -8.80 27.20 -1.62
N LEU A 149 -9.09 26.68 -0.41
CA LEU A 149 -8.37 25.55 0.17
C LEU A 149 -8.57 24.28 -0.67
N VAL A 150 -9.82 23.96 -1.00
CA VAL A 150 -10.15 22.79 -1.84
C VAL A 150 -9.43 22.87 -3.18
N GLU A 151 -9.40 24.03 -3.84
CA GLU A 151 -8.69 24.24 -5.11
C GLU A 151 -7.19 23.99 -4.98
N LYS A 152 -6.57 24.50 -3.91
CA LYS A 152 -5.15 24.24 -3.60
C LYS A 152 -4.87 22.76 -3.40
N PHE A 153 -5.73 22.04 -2.66
CA PHE A 153 -5.56 20.63 -2.36
C PHE A 153 -5.93 19.71 -3.52
N ALA A 154 -6.85 20.10 -4.39
CA ALA A 154 -7.25 19.34 -5.57
C ALA A 154 -6.08 19.07 -6.53
N GLY A 155 -5.06 19.93 -6.53
CA GLY A 155 -3.81 19.70 -7.28
C GLY A 155 -3.01 18.48 -6.80
N TYR A 156 -3.20 18.07 -5.55
CA TYR A 156 -2.56 16.89 -4.96
C TYR A 156 -3.55 15.75 -4.68
N GLY A 157 -4.85 15.96 -4.83
CA GLY A 157 -5.87 14.96 -4.53
C GLY A 157 -5.61 13.62 -5.22
N PHE A 158 -5.56 12.55 -4.43
CA PHE A 158 -5.38 11.19 -4.94
C PHE A 158 -6.73 10.50 -5.15
N ASN A 159 -6.79 9.54 -6.07
CA ASN A 159 -8.03 8.78 -6.29
C ASN A 159 -8.17 7.72 -5.20
N LYS A 160 -9.17 7.84 -4.32
CA LYS A 160 -9.34 6.95 -3.16
C LYS A 160 -9.65 5.53 -3.59
N SER A 161 -10.49 5.34 -4.60
CA SER A 161 -10.87 3.99 -5.06
C SER A 161 -9.67 3.18 -5.58
N HIS A 162 -8.78 3.81 -6.35
CA HIS A 162 -7.52 3.21 -6.77
C HIS A 162 -6.61 2.91 -5.56
N SER A 163 -6.44 3.88 -4.65
CA SER A 163 -5.62 3.68 -3.45
C SER A 163 -6.13 2.53 -2.59
N ALA A 164 -7.45 2.44 -2.40
CA ALA A 164 -8.09 1.42 -1.58
C ALA A 164 -7.92 0.00 -2.18
N ALA A 165 -8.04 -0.13 -3.50
CA ALA A 165 -7.85 -1.41 -4.18
C ALA A 165 -6.43 -1.96 -3.97
N TYR A 166 -5.41 -1.11 -4.06
CA TYR A 166 -4.01 -1.52 -3.86
C TYR A 166 -3.67 -1.70 -2.37
N ALA A 167 -4.20 -0.83 -1.50
CA ALA A 167 -4.06 -0.98 -0.05
C ALA A 167 -4.63 -2.31 0.45
N LEU A 168 -5.69 -2.83 -0.20
CA LEU A 168 -6.23 -4.16 0.12
C LEU A 168 -5.19 -5.27 -0.16
N VAL A 169 -4.50 -5.23 -1.30
CA VAL A 169 -3.44 -6.20 -1.62
C VAL A 169 -2.25 -6.05 -0.67
N SER A 170 -1.89 -4.81 -0.33
CA SER A 170 -0.87 -4.55 0.71
C SER A 170 -1.29 -5.14 2.06
N TYR A 171 -2.55 -5.01 2.46
CA TYR A 171 -3.06 -5.60 3.69
C TYR A 171 -3.12 -7.12 3.63
N GLN A 172 -3.49 -7.71 2.49
CA GLN A 172 -3.49 -9.17 2.31
C GLN A 172 -2.08 -9.75 2.44
N THR A 173 -1.08 -9.15 1.80
CA THR A 173 0.32 -9.59 1.94
C THR A 173 0.87 -9.36 3.35
N LEU A 174 0.51 -8.24 3.99
CA LEU A 174 0.80 -7.99 5.41
C LEU A 174 0.14 -9.06 6.31
N TRP A 175 -1.10 -9.41 6.06
CA TRP A 175 -1.83 -10.39 6.86
C TRP A 175 -1.24 -11.79 6.70
N LEU A 176 -0.93 -12.21 5.48
CA LEU A 176 -0.26 -13.48 5.20
C LEU A 176 1.10 -13.54 5.88
N LYS A 177 1.91 -12.49 5.77
CA LYS A 177 3.21 -12.41 6.45
C LYS A 177 3.08 -12.45 7.98
N ALA A 178 1.97 -11.98 8.56
CA ALA A 178 1.75 -11.98 10.00
C ALA A 178 1.25 -13.33 10.54
N HIS A 179 0.45 -14.06 9.76
CA HIS A 179 -0.26 -15.26 10.22
C HIS A 179 0.23 -16.58 9.60
N TYR A 180 0.83 -16.53 8.42
CA TYR A 180 1.44 -17.65 7.69
C TYR A 180 2.83 -17.23 7.17
N PRO A 181 3.75 -16.80 8.07
CA PRO A 181 5.01 -16.20 7.67
C PRO A 181 5.90 -17.14 6.86
N ALA A 182 5.93 -18.43 7.20
CA ALA A 182 6.76 -19.41 6.52
C ALA A 182 6.29 -19.65 5.07
N GLU A 183 4.99 -19.90 4.89
CA GLU A 183 4.37 -20.16 3.59
C GLU A 183 4.40 -18.91 2.71
N PHE A 184 4.12 -17.75 3.30
CA PHE A 184 4.20 -16.47 2.61
C PHE A 184 5.61 -16.20 2.09
N MET A 185 6.63 -16.31 2.94
CA MET A 185 8.00 -16.07 2.53
C MET A 185 8.49 -17.12 1.52
N ALA A 186 8.11 -18.39 1.66
CA ALA A 186 8.38 -19.41 0.66
C ALA A 186 7.77 -19.05 -0.71
N ALA A 187 6.53 -18.56 -0.75
CA ALA A 187 5.90 -18.11 -1.98
C ALA A 187 6.59 -16.89 -2.59
N VAL A 188 7.00 -15.92 -1.77
CA VAL A 188 7.74 -14.72 -2.24
C VAL A 188 9.10 -15.11 -2.82
N MET A 189 9.86 -15.98 -2.13
CA MET A 189 11.16 -16.46 -2.61
C MET A 189 11.03 -17.28 -3.90
N THR A 190 9.94 -18.03 -4.04
CA THR A 190 9.60 -18.73 -5.28
C THR A 190 9.37 -17.73 -6.42
N ALA A 191 8.59 -16.68 -6.19
CA ALA A 191 8.32 -15.68 -7.23
C ALA A 191 9.57 -14.91 -7.71
N ASP A 192 10.59 -14.78 -6.87
CA ASP A 192 11.85 -14.10 -7.18
C ASP A 192 13.03 -15.07 -7.45
N MET A 193 12.78 -16.37 -7.68
CA MET A 193 13.83 -17.41 -7.75
C MET A 193 14.90 -17.15 -8.83
N ASP A 194 14.53 -16.48 -9.92
CA ASP A 194 15.44 -16.13 -11.02
C ASP A 194 16.40 -14.99 -10.65
N ASN A 195 16.15 -14.28 -9.54
CA ASN A 195 16.96 -13.18 -9.05
C ASN A 195 17.66 -13.54 -7.75
N THR A 196 18.89 -14.06 -7.87
CA THR A 196 19.70 -14.49 -6.73
C THR A 196 19.92 -13.39 -5.68
N GLU A 197 20.12 -12.14 -6.08
CA GLU A 197 20.33 -11.03 -5.14
C GLU A 197 19.09 -10.78 -4.27
N LYS A 198 17.90 -10.83 -4.87
CA LYS A 198 16.64 -10.73 -4.13
C LYS A 198 16.42 -11.90 -3.19
N VAL A 199 16.67 -13.14 -3.66
CA VAL A 199 16.53 -14.34 -2.83
C VAL A 199 17.41 -14.23 -1.59
N VAL A 200 18.67 -13.79 -1.72
CA VAL A 200 19.57 -13.59 -0.58
C VAL A 200 19.02 -12.56 0.41
N GLY A 201 18.47 -11.44 -0.09
CA GLY A 201 17.82 -10.45 0.77
C GLY A 201 16.59 -11.00 1.52
N LEU A 202 15.81 -11.88 0.87
CA LEU A 202 14.66 -12.54 1.48
C LEU A 202 15.06 -13.59 2.52
N VAL A 203 16.20 -14.28 2.33
CA VAL A 203 16.78 -15.18 3.35
C VAL A 203 17.15 -14.41 4.62
N ASP A 204 17.80 -13.24 4.50
CA ASP A 204 18.11 -12.38 5.66
C ASP A 204 16.83 -11.92 6.39
N GLU A 205 15.79 -11.55 5.63
CA GLU A 205 14.49 -11.19 6.21
C GLU A 205 13.86 -12.37 6.96
N CYS A 206 13.86 -13.58 6.40
CA CYS A 206 13.38 -14.79 7.09
C CYS A 206 14.11 -14.99 8.43
N TRP A 207 15.43 -14.84 8.44
CA TRP A 207 16.23 -14.95 9.66
C TRP A 207 15.86 -13.88 10.70
N ARG A 208 15.68 -12.63 10.27
CA ARG A 208 15.21 -11.52 11.15
C ARG A 208 13.82 -11.77 11.72
N MET A 209 12.95 -12.43 10.97
CA MET A 209 11.61 -12.83 11.41
C MET A 209 11.64 -14.03 12.38
N GLY A 210 12.79 -14.67 12.59
CA GLY A 210 12.93 -15.88 13.39
C GLY A 210 12.49 -17.15 12.67
N LEU A 211 12.34 -17.11 11.34
CA LEU A 211 12.04 -18.28 10.53
C LEU A 211 13.31 -19.09 10.29
N LYS A 212 13.17 -20.41 10.34
CA LYS A 212 14.23 -21.34 9.96
C LYS A 212 14.10 -21.67 8.49
N ILE A 213 15.16 -21.38 7.74
CA ILE A 213 15.31 -21.80 6.35
C ILE A 213 16.42 -22.83 6.25
N LEU A 214 16.10 -23.97 5.64
CA LEU A 214 17.05 -25.03 5.39
C LEU A 214 17.85 -24.72 4.12
N PRO A 215 19.14 -25.09 4.06
CA PRO A 215 19.92 -24.99 2.84
C PRO A 215 19.39 -25.96 1.76
N PRO A 216 19.84 -25.83 0.50
CA PRO A 216 19.51 -26.79 -0.54
C PRO A 216 19.84 -28.22 -0.15
N ASP A 217 18.85 -29.10 -0.25
CA ASP A 217 18.95 -30.53 0.00
C ASP A 217 18.23 -31.29 -1.12
N ILE A 218 18.93 -32.22 -1.75
CA ILE A 218 18.41 -33.00 -2.90
C ILE A 218 17.26 -33.94 -2.50
N ASN A 219 17.21 -34.37 -1.24
CA ASN A 219 16.24 -35.34 -0.75
C ASN A 219 14.93 -34.70 -0.26
N SER A 220 14.95 -33.41 0.09
CA SER A 220 13.76 -32.68 0.54
C SER A 220 13.35 -31.55 -0.42
N GLY A 221 14.29 -30.95 -1.15
CA GLY A 221 14.05 -29.82 -2.04
C GLY A 221 13.02 -30.11 -3.15
N LEU A 222 12.25 -29.09 -3.50
CA LEU A 222 11.35 -29.06 -4.67
C LEU A 222 11.84 -27.99 -5.64
N TYR A 223 11.16 -27.84 -6.79
CA TYR A 223 11.44 -26.72 -7.69
C TYR A 223 11.21 -25.37 -6.97
N HIS A 224 10.03 -25.22 -6.36
CA HIS A 224 9.66 -24.07 -5.53
C HIS A 224 10.16 -24.20 -4.09
N PHE A 225 10.30 -23.07 -3.40
CA PHE A 225 10.40 -23.07 -1.94
C PHE A 225 9.08 -23.56 -1.36
N HIS A 226 9.14 -24.34 -0.28
CA HIS A 226 7.95 -24.82 0.43
C HIS A 226 8.23 -24.92 1.93
N VAL A 227 7.21 -25.28 2.70
CA VAL A 227 7.30 -25.43 4.16
C VAL A 227 7.14 -26.91 4.51
N ASN A 228 8.02 -27.44 5.36
CA ASN A 228 7.92 -28.82 5.85
C ASN A 228 6.96 -28.93 7.05
N ASP A 229 6.74 -30.15 7.54
CA ASP A 229 5.82 -30.43 8.65
C ASP A 229 6.21 -29.74 9.97
N ASP A 230 7.48 -29.36 10.13
CA ASP A 230 8.02 -28.64 11.30
C ASP A 230 7.89 -27.11 11.17
N GLY A 231 7.32 -26.60 10.07
CA GLY A 231 7.18 -25.16 9.81
C GLY A 231 8.46 -24.48 9.30
N GLU A 232 9.45 -25.26 8.86
CA GLU A 232 10.71 -24.75 8.33
C GLU A 232 10.62 -24.57 6.81
N ILE A 233 11.22 -23.51 6.28
CA ILE A 233 11.27 -23.26 4.84
C ILE A 233 12.33 -24.18 4.23
N VAL A 234 11.93 -25.05 3.32
CA VAL A 234 12.82 -25.88 2.52
C VAL A 234 13.19 -25.14 1.25
N TYR A 235 14.49 -25.11 0.94
CA TYR A 235 15.02 -24.39 -0.20
C TYR A 235 14.45 -24.90 -1.54
N GLY A 236 14.00 -23.98 -2.39
CA GLY A 236 13.61 -24.29 -3.77
C GLY A 236 14.85 -24.47 -4.64
N ILE A 237 15.06 -25.66 -5.18
CA ILE A 237 16.19 -25.99 -6.05
C ILE A 237 16.17 -25.13 -7.33
N GLY A 238 15.00 -24.61 -7.72
CA GLY A 238 14.85 -23.68 -8.83
C GLY A 238 15.65 -22.38 -8.66
N ALA A 239 15.92 -21.95 -7.42
CA ALA A 239 16.74 -20.78 -7.14
C ALA A 239 18.26 -21.03 -7.29
N ILE A 240 18.69 -22.26 -7.57
CA ILE A 240 20.08 -22.56 -7.90
C ILE A 240 20.32 -22.21 -9.37
N LYS A 241 21.09 -21.13 -9.58
CA LYS A 241 21.40 -20.62 -10.92
C LYS A 241 22.08 -21.70 -11.78
N GLY A 242 21.48 -21.97 -12.94
CA GLY A 242 22.04 -22.88 -13.94
C GLY A 242 21.52 -24.33 -13.89
N VAL A 243 20.59 -24.67 -12.98
CA VAL A 243 19.98 -26.01 -12.95
C VAL A 243 18.81 -26.12 -13.94
N GLY A 244 17.84 -25.19 -13.87
CA GLY A 244 16.65 -25.19 -14.72
C GLY A 244 15.56 -26.17 -14.27
N GLU A 245 14.32 -25.93 -14.70
CA GLU A 245 13.12 -26.67 -14.26
C GLU A 245 13.15 -28.14 -14.68
N GLY A 246 13.43 -28.43 -15.96
CA GLY A 246 13.42 -29.81 -16.50
C GLY A 246 14.33 -30.79 -15.75
N PRO A 247 15.61 -30.46 -15.48
CA PRO A 247 16.48 -31.30 -14.66
C PRO A 247 15.95 -31.54 -13.24
N ILE A 248 15.30 -30.54 -12.64
CA ILE A 248 14.73 -30.65 -11.28
C ILE A 248 13.53 -31.59 -11.28
N GLU A 249 12.66 -31.51 -12.28
CA GLU A 249 11.53 -32.44 -12.44
C GLU A 249 12.01 -33.89 -12.53
N ALA A 250 13.04 -34.17 -13.33
CA ALA A 250 13.61 -35.52 -13.45
C ALA A 250 14.22 -36.02 -12.14
N ILE A 251 14.87 -35.15 -11.36
CA ILE A 251 15.38 -35.48 -10.03
C ILE A 251 14.23 -35.86 -9.09
N ILE A 252 13.15 -35.07 -9.08
CA ILE A 252 11.99 -35.31 -8.21
C ILE A 252 11.28 -36.61 -8.62
N GLU A 253 11.11 -36.88 -9.91
CA GLU A 253 10.51 -38.11 -10.41
C GLU A 253 11.33 -39.34 -10.00
N ALA A 254 12.64 -39.30 -10.21
CA ALA A 254 13.54 -40.38 -9.79
C ALA A 254 13.47 -40.61 -8.28
N ARG A 255 13.41 -39.54 -7.47
CA ARG A 255 13.28 -39.62 -6.01
C ARG A 255 11.96 -40.26 -5.59
N ASN A 256 10.85 -39.86 -6.20
CA ASN A 256 9.52 -40.39 -5.87
C ASN A 256 9.39 -41.88 -6.22
N ASN A 257 10.02 -42.33 -7.31
CA ASN A 257 9.96 -43.73 -7.75
C ASN A 257 10.90 -44.67 -6.97
N GLY A 258 12.04 -44.17 -6.49
CA GLY A 258 13.09 -45.01 -5.87
C GLY A 258 13.47 -44.66 -4.44
N GLY A 259 12.79 -43.69 -3.80
CA GLY A 259 13.12 -43.17 -2.47
C GLY A 259 14.33 -42.22 -2.47
N TYR A 260 14.82 -41.88 -1.28
CA TYR A 260 15.93 -40.92 -1.14
C TYR A 260 17.22 -41.38 -1.82
N PHE A 261 17.97 -40.39 -2.31
CA PHE A 261 19.32 -40.59 -2.83
C PHE A 261 20.29 -40.77 -1.67
N ARG A 262 21.10 -41.84 -1.74
CA ARG A 262 22.09 -42.15 -0.70
C ARG A 262 23.38 -41.33 -0.84
N GLU A 263 23.74 -41.05 -2.08
CA GLU A 263 24.97 -40.37 -2.46
C GLU A 263 24.89 -39.86 -3.90
N LEU A 264 25.93 -39.14 -4.34
CA LEU A 264 26.02 -38.59 -5.69
C LEU A 264 25.94 -39.66 -6.79
N PHE A 265 26.59 -40.80 -6.60
CA PHE A 265 26.57 -41.88 -7.59
C PHE A 265 25.17 -42.47 -7.78
N ASP A 266 24.41 -42.59 -6.70
CA ASP A 266 23.02 -43.06 -6.73
C ASP A 266 22.12 -42.08 -7.48
N LEU A 267 22.26 -40.77 -7.22
CA LEU A 267 21.59 -39.72 -7.99
C LEU A 267 21.89 -39.84 -9.49
N CYS A 268 23.18 -39.81 -9.86
CA CYS A 268 23.60 -39.85 -11.26
C CYS A 268 23.24 -41.16 -11.98
N ALA A 269 23.06 -42.27 -11.27
CA ALA A 269 22.61 -43.53 -11.87
C ALA A 269 21.10 -43.53 -12.14
N ARG A 270 20.32 -42.87 -11.29
CA ARG A 270 18.85 -42.88 -11.32
C ARG A 270 18.22 -41.76 -12.16
N THR A 271 18.96 -40.67 -12.41
CA THR A 271 18.46 -39.51 -13.17
C THR A 271 19.04 -39.43 -14.59
N ARG A 272 19.48 -40.56 -15.17
CA ARG A 272 20.04 -40.56 -16.53
C ARG A 272 18.94 -40.31 -17.56
N TYR A 273 19.10 -39.21 -18.29
CA TYR A 273 18.51 -38.99 -19.61
C TYR A 273 19.15 -39.91 -20.66
#